data_AF-A0AAX0R026-F1
#
_entry.id   AF-A0AAX0R026-F1
#
_cell.length_a   1.000
_cell.length_b   1.000
_cell.length_c   1.000
_cell.angle_alpha   90.00
_cell.angle_beta   90.00
_cell.angle_gamma   90.00
#
_symmetry.space_group_name_H-M   'P 1'
#
loop_
_entity.id
_entity.type
_entity.pdbx_description
1 polymer ?
#
loop_
_entity_poly.entity_id
_entity_poly.type
_entity_poly.pdbx_seq_one_letter_code
_entity_poly.pdbx_strand_id
1 'polypeptide(L)' 'MTKYEIEEHDGGWRLVDHMTRLPASGAATRRTRLEAQALADFRNGIAKPTAERTRPRMEKIRLLWKVVLGASR' A
#
# COMPACT_ATOMS: atom_id res chain seq x y z
N MET A 1 13.81 -8.79 7.11
CA MET A 1 13.15 -10.08 6.85
C MET A 1 11.65 -9.82 6.95
N THR A 2 10.91 -9.85 5.83
CA THR A 2 9.47 -9.59 5.80
C THR A 2 8.71 -10.83 6.25
N LYS A 3 7.97 -10.73 7.35
CA LYS A 3 7.21 -11.83 7.93
C LYS A 3 5.85 -12.00 7.26
N TYR A 4 5.24 -10.91 6.79
CA TYR A 4 3.92 -10.90 6.18
C TYR A 4 3.99 -10.44 4.73
N GLU A 5 3.32 -11.16 3.85
CA GLU A 5 3.21 -10.87 2.42
C GLU A 5 1.74 -10.80 1.99
N ILE A 6 1.50 -10.32 0.78
CA ILE A 6 0.16 -10.27 0.20
C ILE A 6 0.02 -11.29 -0.92
N GLU A 7 -1.12 -11.94 -0.96
CA GLU A 7 -1.47 -12.91 -2.01
C GLU A 7 -2.87 -12.59 -2.54
N GLU A 8 -3.06 -12.78 -3.85
CA GLU A 8 -4.37 -12.67 -4.49
C GLU A 8 -5.18 -13.95 -4.26
N HIS A 9 -6.42 -13.81 -3.80
CA HIS A 9 -7.32 -14.92 -3.54
C HIS A 9 -8.78 -14.50 -3.80
N ASP A 10 -9.49 -15.24 -4.65
CA ASP A 10 -10.92 -15.05 -4.97
C ASP A 10 -11.35 -13.60 -5.29
N GLY A 11 -10.50 -12.90 -6.04
CA GLY A 11 -10.73 -11.50 -6.44
C GLY A 11 -10.50 -10.47 -5.32
N GLY A 12 -9.84 -10.87 -4.24
CA GLY A 12 -9.40 -10.00 -3.15
C GLY A 12 -7.93 -10.24 -2.80
N TRP A 13 -7.39 -9.39 -1.93
CA TRP A 13 -6.03 -9.51 -1.45
C TRP A 13 -6.03 -9.94 0.02
N ARG A 14 -5.27 -10.98 0.35
CA ARG A 14 -5.14 -11.48 1.72
C ARG A 14 -3.71 -11.34 2.22
N LEU A 15 -3.57 -11.27 3.54
CA LEU A 15 -2.28 -11.27 4.20
C LEU A 15 -1.86 -12.70 4.54
N VAL A 16 -0.66 -13.10 4.12
CA VAL A 16 -0.07 -14.40 4.39
C VAL A 16 1.13 -14.21 5.30
N ASP A 17 1.21 -14.97 6.38
CA ASP A 17 2.44 -15.04 7.17
C ASP A 17 3.40 -16.01 6.46
N HIS A 18 4.51 -15.48 5.95
CA HIS A 18 5.51 -16.25 5.20
C HIS A 18 6.19 -17.32 6.08
N MET A 19 6.21 -17.15 7.42
CA MET A 19 6.79 -18.12 8.34
C MET A 19 5.91 -19.35 8.55
N THR A 20 4.58 -19.15 8.56
CA THR A 20 3.62 -20.25 8.80
C THR A 20 2.90 -20.69 7.54
N ARG A 21 3.03 -19.93 6.44
CA ARG A 21 2.23 -20.04 5.19
C ARG A 21 0.72 -20.06 5.43
N LEU A 22 0.28 -19.61 6.59
CA LEU A 22 -1.12 -19.54 6.94
C LEU A 22 -1.65 -18.14 6.64
N PRO A 23 -2.94 -18.03 6.26
CA PRO A 23 -3.60 -16.73 6.22
C PRO A 23 -3.51 -16.11 7.61
N ALA A 24 -2.91 -14.91 7.70
CA ALA A 24 -2.67 -14.26 8.97
C ALA A 24 -4.02 -13.85 9.57
N SER A 25 -4.50 -14.63 10.54
CA SER A 25 -5.81 -14.49 11.18
C SER A 25 -6.14 -13.02 11.47
N GLY A 26 -7.23 -12.56 10.88
CA GLY A 26 -7.61 -11.15 10.86
C GLY A 26 -8.56 -10.85 9.71
N ALA A 27 -9.82 -11.23 9.90
CA ALA A 27 -10.96 -11.01 9.01
C ALA A 27 -10.69 -11.35 7.53
N ALA A 28 -11.38 -12.39 7.05
CA ALA A 28 -11.50 -12.75 5.64
C ALA A 28 -12.31 -11.70 4.84
N THR A 29 -12.13 -10.41 5.15
CA THR A 29 -12.68 -9.32 4.37
C THR A 29 -11.88 -9.25 3.07
N ARG A 30 -12.59 -9.26 1.93
CA ARG A 30 -12.01 -8.88 0.64
C ARG A 30 -11.36 -7.51 0.80
N ARG A 31 -10.02 -7.47 0.86
CA ARG A 31 -9.26 -6.23 0.86
C ARG A 31 -8.86 -5.89 -0.56
N THR A 32 -8.81 -4.61 -0.85
CA THR A 32 -8.11 -4.11 -2.03
C THR A 32 -6.62 -4.38 -1.89
N ARG A 33 -5.89 -4.42 -3.01
CA ARG A 33 -4.44 -4.62 -3.01
C ARG A 33 -3.70 -3.64 -2.11
N LEU A 34 -4.14 -2.37 -2.12
CA LEU A 34 -3.55 -1.29 -1.35
C LEU A 34 -3.73 -1.48 0.16
N GLU A 35 -4.91 -1.90 0.59
CA GLU A 35 -5.20 -2.18 2.00
C GLU A 35 -4.41 -3.38 2.53
N ALA A 36 -4.32 -4.46 1.74
CA ALA A 36 -3.52 -5.62 2.10
C ALA A 36 -2.03 -5.27 2.22
N GLN A 37 -1.51 -4.45 1.29
CA GLN A 37 -0.11 -4.00 1.34
C GLN A 37 0.15 -3.11 2.57
N ALA A 38 -0.77 -2.18 2.87
CA ALA A 38 -0.64 -1.34 4.06
C ALA A 38 -0.64 -2.16 5.35
N LEU A 39 -1.48 -3.20 5.43
CA LEU A 39 -1.52 -4.12 6.56
C LEU A 39 -0.25 -4.98 6.67
N ALA A 40 0.30 -5.42 5.54
CA ALA A 40 1.58 -6.14 5.48
C ALA A 40 2.73 -5.26 5.98
N ASP A 41 2.82 -4.04 5.46
CA ASP A 41 3.84 -3.08 5.84
C ASP A 41 3.75 -2.75 7.34
N PHE A 42 2.53 -2.53 7.86
CA PHE A 42 2.28 -2.33 9.30
C PHE A 42 2.73 -3.51 10.16
N ARG A 43 2.30 -4.74 9.82
CA ARG A 43 2.66 -5.95 10.59
C ARG A 43 4.13 -6.34 10.48
N ASN A 44 4.79 -5.95 9.39
CA ASN A 44 6.24 -6.09 9.23
C ASN A 44 7.04 -5.03 9.98
N GLY A 45 6.39 -4.09 10.68
CA GLY A 45 7.07 -2.96 11.31
C GLY A 45 7.76 -2.05 10.30
N ILE A 46 7.35 -2.09 9.03
CA ILE A 46 7.83 -1.19 7.98
C ILE A 46 7.11 0.14 8.20
N ALA A 47 7.58 0.88 9.19
CA ALA A 47 7.28 2.29 9.37
C ALA A 47 8.05 3.08 8.29
N LYS A 48 7.79 2.80 7.00
CA LYS A 48 8.19 3.76 5.97
C LYS A 48 7.41 5.03 6.27
N PRO A 49 8.06 6.17 6.57
CA PRO A 49 7.34 7.39 6.82
C PRO A 49 6.49 7.64 5.58
N THR A 50 5.16 7.68 5.74
CA THR A 50 4.20 7.86 4.65
C THR A 50 4.60 9.03 3.74
N ALA A 51 5.27 10.03 4.31
CA ALA A 51 5.90 11.16 3.65
C ALA A 51 6.88 10.79 2.51
N GLU A 52 7.72 9.76 2.63
CA GLU A 52 8.64 9.36 1.55
C GLU A 52 7.90 8.70 0.37
N ARG A 53 6.78 8.02 0.66
CA ARG A 53 5.98 7.33 -0.35
C ARG A 53 5.00 8.27 -1.06
N THR A 54 4.54 9.31 -0.38
CA THR A 54 3.61 10.31 -0.93
C THR A 54 4.31 11.55 -1.47
N ARG A 55 5.50 11.92 -1.00
CA ARG A 55 6.30 13.04 -1.55
C ARG A 55 6.37 13.03 -3.08
N PRO A 56 6.82 11.95 -3.74
CA PRO A 56 6.93 11.95 -5.20
C PRO A 56 5.57 12.03 -5.90
N ARG A 57 4.50 11.50 -5.30
CA ARG A 57 3.14 11.61 -5.83
C ARG A 57 2.59 13.03 -5.68
N MET A 58 2.77 13.66 -4.52
CA MET A 58 2.35 15.04 -4.28
C MET A 58 3.15 16.02 -5.12
N GLU A 59 4.44 15.76 -5.35
CA GLU A 59 5.30 16.57 -6.20
C GLU A 59 4.87 16.49 -7.67
N LYS A 60 4.51 15.30 -8.17
CA LYS A 60 3.86 15.13 -9.47
C LYS A 60 2.53 15.87 -9.57
N ILE A 61 1.67 15.77 -8.56
CA ILE A 61 0.39 16.52 -8.51
C ILE A 61 0.66 18.02 -8.53
N ARG A 62 1.64 18.50 -7.77
CA ARG A 62 2.03 19.92 -7.71
C ARG A 62 2.58 20.44 -9.03
N LEU A 63 3.38 19.63 -9.73
CA LEU A 63 3.86 19.94 -11.09
C LEU A 63 2.71 20.01 -12.09
N LEU A 64 1.78 19.04 -12.03
CA LEU A 64 0.61 19.01 -12.90
C LEU A 64 -0.29 20.24 -12.67
N TRP A 65 -0.53 20.61 -11.41
CA TRP A 65 -1.28 21.82 -11.05
C TRP A 65 -0.60 23.10 -11.53
N LYS A 66 0.74 23.19 -11.47
CA LYS A 66 1.48 24.33 -12.05
C LYS A 66 1.29 24.44 -13.56
N VAL A 67 1.26 23.31 -14.28
CA VAL A 67 1.01 23.28 -15.73
C VAL A 67 -0.42 23.74 -16.03
N VAL A 68 -1.41 23.24 -15.28
CA VAL A 68 -2.82 23.63 -15.46
C VAL A 68 -3.05 25.11 -15.16
N LEU A 69 -2.48 25.63 -14.06
CA LEU A 69 -2.61 27.05 -13.68
C LEU A 69 -1.76 27.98 -14.54
N GLY A 70 -0.64 27.50 -15.09
CA GLY A 70 0.24 28.25 -15.98
C GLY A 70 -0.25 28.29 -17.44
N ALA A 71 -1.05 27.32 -17.88
CA ALA A 71 -1.69 27.29 -19.18
C ALA A 71 -2.98 28.14 -19.26
N SER A 72 -3.37 28.79 -18.14
CA SER A 72 -4.57 29.63 -18.06
C SER A 72 -4.29 31.12 -18.27
N ARG A 73 -3.16 31.49 -18.90
CA ARG A 73 -2.82 32.86 -19.27
C ARG A 73 -2.70 33.01 -20.78
#